data_AF-A0A2G9LN14-F1
#
_entry.id   AF-A0A2G9LN14-F1
#
_cell.length_a   1.000
_cell.length_b   1.000
_cell.length_c   1.000
_cell.angle_alpha   90.00
_cell.angle_beta   90.00
_cell.angle_gamma   90.00
#
_symmetry.space_group_name_H-M   'P 1'
#
loop_
_entity.id
_entity.type
_entity.pdbx_description
1 polymer ?
#
loop_
_entity_poly.entity_id
_entity_poly.type
_entity_poly.pdbx_seq_one_letter_code
_entity_poly.pdbx_strand_id
1 'polypeptide(L)' 'SGSIGRRYARADETGVPFCVTIDFDSIESKDVTVRDRDSTEQVRVPIAKLRQWLLEKVLV' A
#
# COMPACT_ATOMS: atom_id res chain seq x y z
N SER A 1 11.08 15.43 -8.05
CA SER A 1 9.74 15.81 -7.55
C SER A 1 8.68 14.90 -8.15
N GLY A 2 8.27 13.84 -7.42
CA GLY A 2 7.26 12.89 -7.88
C GLY A 2 6.09 12.86 -6.90
N SER A 3 4.90 13.22 -7.38
CA SER A 3 3.64 13.02 -6.64
C SER A 3 3.44 11.54 -6.34
N ILE A 4 2.67 11.21 -5.30
CA ILE A 4 2.40 9.81 -4.92
C ILE A 4 1.77 9.02 -6.07
N GLY A 5 0.87 9.64 -6.84
CA GLY A 5 0.28 9.02 -8.03
C GLY A 5 1.32 8.62 -9.10
N ARG A 6 2.39 9.40 -9.29
CA ARG A 6 3.50 9.03 -10.18
C ARG A 6 4.38 7.91 -9.63
N ARG A 7 4.33 7.63 -8.32
CA ARG A 7 5.01 6.48 -7.72
C ARG A 7 4.17 5.22 -7.87
N TYR A 8 2.86 5.33 -7.65
CA TYR A 8 1.91 4.25 -7.93
C TYR A 8 1.97 3.81 -9.39
N ALA A 9 1.90 4.73 -10.35
CA ALA A 9 2.00 4.39 -11.76
C ALA A 9 3.27 3.59 -12.13
N ARG A 10 4.44 3.98 -11.57
CA ARG A 10 5.69 3.22 -11.80
C ARG A 10 5.69 1.83 -11.15
N ALA A 11 5.07 1.71 -9.99
CA ALA A 11 4.93 0.43 -9.32
C ALA A 11 3.96 -0.49 -10.07
N ASP A 12 2.87 0.08 -10.59
CA ASP A 12 1.90 -0.62 -11.44
C ASP A 12 2.58 -1.11 -12.74
N GLU A 13 3.37 -0.25 -13.41
CA GLU A 13 4.14 -0.58 -14.61
C GLU A 13 5.16 -1.71 -14.40
N THR A 14 5.73 -1.81 -13.19
CA THR A 14 6.68 -2.87 -12.81
C THR A 14 5.99 -4.12 -12.27
N GLY A 15 4.66 -4.12 -12.20
CA GLY A 15 3.86 -5.27 -11.79
C GLY A 15 3.80 -5.50 -10.29
N VAL A 16 4.15 -4.51 -9.46
CA VAL A 16 4.02 -4.62 -7.99
C VAL A 16 2.53 -4.69 -7.63
N PRO A 17 2.05 -5.78 -7.00
CA PRO A 17 0.62 -5.95 -6.74
C PRO A 17 0.09 -5.02 -5.64
N PHE A 18 0.92 -4.72 -4.64
CA PHE A 18 0.55 -3.89 -3.50
C PHE A 18 1.60 -2.81 -3.23
N CYS A 19 1.17 -1.55 -3.15
CA CYS A 19 2.01 -0.42 -2.75
C CYS A 19 1.70 -0.01 -1.32
N VAL A 20 2.71 0.02 -0.44
CA VAL A 20 2.57 0.50 0.94
C VAL A 20 3.10 1.93 1.02
N THR A 21 2.26 2.85 1.50
CA THR A 21 2.58 4.26 1.68
C THR A 21 2.58 4.61 3.17
N ILE A 22 3.67 5.26 3.59
CA ILE A 22 3.83 5.85 4.93
C ILE A 22 3.76 7.36 4.75
N ASP A 23 2.76 7.99 5.36
CA ASP A 23 2.54 9.44 5.40
C ASP A 23 2.79 9.99 6.82
N PHE A 24 2.60 11.29 7.01
CA PHE A 24 2.81 11.93 8.31
C PHE A 24 1.85 11.39 9.39
N ASP A 25 0.60 11.09 9.02
CA ASP A 25 -0.42 10.57 9.92
C ASP A 25 -0.13 9.13 10.36
N SER A 26 0.61 8.38 9.55
CA SER A 26 0.98 6.98 9.82
C SER A 26 1.80 6.83 11.10
N ILE A 27 2.59 7.84 11.46
CA ILE A 27 3.44 7.83 12.65
C ILE A 27 2.58 7.89 13.92
N GLU A 28 1.55 8.73 13.92
CA GLU A 28 0.65 8.91 15.07
C GLU A 28 -0.35 7.77 15.17
N SER A 29 -0.94 7.36 14.04
CA SER A 29 -2.03 6.38 13.98
C SER A 29 -1.55 4.92 13.98
N LYS A 30 -0.24 4.70 13.79
CA LYS A 30 0.39 3.37 13.68
C LYS A 30 -0.27 2.48 12.62
N ASP A 31 -0.73 3.09 11.54
CA ASP A 31 -1.29 2.44 10.37
C ASP A 31 -0.58 2.92 9.10
N VAL A 32 -0.78 2.21 8.00
CA VAL A 32 -0.24 2.56 6.68
C VAL A 32 -1.33 2.46 5.65
N THR A 33 -1.18 3.21 4.55
CA THR A 33 -2.07 3.06 3.40
C THR A 33 -1.50 1.98 2.47
N VAL A 34 -2.30 0.96 2.17
CA VAL A 34 -1.98 -0.05 1.17
C VAL A 34 -2.86 0.19 -0.04
N ARG A 35 -2.25 0.30 -1.22
CA ARG A 35 -2.95 0.38 -2.51
C ARG A 35 -2.80 -0.93 -3.28
N ASP A 36 -3.92 -1.44 -3.76
CA ASP A 36 -3.99 -2.58 -4.67
C ASP A 36 -3.90 -2.10 -6.12
N ARG A 37 -3.07 -2.77 -6.94
CA ARG A 37 -2.84 -2.40 -8.34
C ARG A 37 -4.06 -2.62 -9.22
N ASP A 38 -4.69 -3.78 -9.09
CA ASP A 38 -5.70 -4.27 -10.03
C ASP A 38 -7.05 -3.59 -9.80
N SER A 39 -7.43 -3.41 -8.53
CA SER A 39 -8.67 -2.73 -8.13
C SER A 39 -8.50 -1.21 -8.00
N THR A 40 -7.26 -0.72 -7.89
CA THR A 40 -6.91 0.68 -7.57
C THR A 40 -7.40 1.17 -6.20
N GLU A 41 -7.91 0.27 -5.35
CA GLU A 41 -8.40 0.58 -4.01
C GLU A 41 -7.27 0.95 -3.06
N GLN A 42 -7.57 1.82 -2.09
CA GLN A 42 -6.67 2.23 -1.02
C GLN A 42 -7.31 1.93 0.33
N VAL A 43 -6.62 1.18 1.18
CA VAL A 43 -7.08 0.79 2.50
C VAL A 43 -6.06 1.15 3.58
N ARG A 44 -6.53 1.62 4.73
CA ARG A 44 -5.70 1.82 5.92
C ARG A 44 -5.57 0.51 6.68
N VAL A 45 -4.34 0.06 6.90
CA VAL A 45 -4.05 -1.19 7.60
C VAL A 45 -3.13 -0.89 8.80
N PRO A 46 -3.50 -1.30 10.02
CA PRO A 46 -2.60 -1.19 11.17
C PRO A 46 -1.28 -1.90 10.90
N ILE A 47 -0.15 -1.29 11.25
CA ILE A 47 1.19 -1.85 10.98
C ILE A 47 1.32 -3.27 11.56
N ALA A 48 0.74 -3.50 12.74
CA ALA A 48 0.73 -4.80 13.40
C ALA A 48 0.02 -5.90 12.59
N LYS A 49 -0.96 -5.54 11.75
CA LYS A 49 -1.74 -6.48 10.91
C LYS A 49 -1.26 -6.54 9.46
N LEU A 50 -0.39 -5.62 9.03
CA LEU A 50 0.05 -5.49 7.65
C LEU A 50 0.62 -6.78 7.07
N ARG A 51 1.50 -7.47 7.81
CA ARG A 51 2.10 -8.74 7.36
C ARG A 51 1.04 -9.79 7.07
N GLN A 52 0.10 -9.97 7.99
CA GLN A 52 -0.97 -10.95 7.82
C GLN A 52 -1.85 -10.58 6.63
N TRP A 53 -2.26 -9.32 6.54
CA TRP A 53 -3.09 -8.81 5.45
C TRP A 53 -2.46 -9.06 4.07
N LEU A 54 -1.15 -8.82 3.92
CA LEU A 54 -0.44 -9.07 2.67
C LEU A 54 -0.36 -10.57 2.34
N LEU A 55 -0.09 -11.42 3.32
CA LEU A 55 -0.01 -12.87 3.10
C LEU A 55 -1.37 -13.44 2.67
N GLU A 56 -2.46 -13.00 3.28
CA GLU A 56 -3.83 -13.40 2.91
C GLU A 56 -4.20 -12.99 1.48
N LYS A 57 -3.63 -11.90 0.96
CA LYS A 57 -3.92 -11.39 -0.39
C LYS A 57 -2.99 -11.93 -1.47
N VAL A 58 -1.79 -12.38 -1.11
CA VAL A 58 -0.78 -12.87 -2.06
C VAL A 58 -0.77 -14.39 -2.19
N LEU A 59 -1.06 -15.13 -1.11
CA LEU A 59 -1.00 -16.60 -1.08
C LEU A 59 -2.34 -17.28 -1.40
N VAL A 60 -3.35 -16.51 -1.80
CA VAL A 60 -4.66 -16.98 -2.26
C VAL A 60 -4.77 -16.69 -3.75
#